data_AF-A0AAN9K6Z7-F1
#
_entry.id   AF-A0AAN9K6Z7-F1
#
_cell.length_a   1.000
_cell.length_b   1.000
_cell.length_c   1.000
_cell.angle_alpha   90.00
_cell.angle_beta   90.00
_cell.angle_gamma   90.00
#
_symmetry.space_group_name_H-M   'P 1'
#
loop_
_entity.id
_entity.type
_entity.pdbx_description
1 polymer ?
#
loop_
_entity_poly.entity_id
_entity_poly.type
_entity_poly.pdbx_seq_one_letter_code
_entity_poly.pdbx_strand_id
1 'polypeptide(L)'
;MIPIFHFYLLSSMPMDRFPILFLIATTLITVVSGGHDDFLRLPSEASRFFQADEHVEGTRWAVLIAGSNGYWNYRHQADVCHAYQVLRKGGLKEENIIVFMYDDIANNEENPRPGVIINSPHGDNVYKGVPKDYVGEDVNADNFFAAILGNKSALTGGSGKVVDSGPNDHIFIYYSDHGGPGVLGMPTSSYVFASDLIEVLKKKHASGTYKSLVFYLEACESGSIFEGLLPEGLNIYATTAANAEESSWGTYCPGEYPSPPPEYETCLGDLYSIAWMEDSDIHNLRTETLHQQYELVKARTINGNSMYGSHVMQFGDIGLSKDNVFLYLGTNPANDNVTFVHKNSLVPPTKAVNQRDADLIHFWDKFRKAPQDSPRKAAAEKQVLEAMSHRMHIDNSVKLIGKLLFGIEKASEMLSSVRPAGLPLVDDWDCLKTLVRTFETHCGSLSQYGMKHMRSFANFCNAGIQKDQMTEASAQACVSIPATPWSSLQRGFSA
;
A
#
# COMPACT_ATOMS: atom_id res chain seq x y z
N MET A 1 -40.26 33.06 -46.86
CA MET A 1 -41.47 33.68 -47.44
C MET A 1 -42.27 32.57 -48.11
N ILE A 2 -43.60 32.65 -48.10
CA ILE A 2 -44.56 31.61 -48.58
C ILE A 2 -44.68 30.36 -47.64
N PRO A 3 -45.87 29.73 -47.50
CA PRO A 3 -46.27 28.92 -46.33
C PRO A 3 -46.89 27.54 -46.71
N ILE A 4 -47.95 27.10 -45.98
CA ILE A 4 -49.04 26.10 -46.27
C ILE A 4 -49.14 25.08 -45.10
N PHE A 5 -50.15 25.11 -44.20
CA PHE A 5 -51.57 24.67 -44.31
C PHE A 5 -51.73 23.15 -44.61
N HIS A 6 -52.45 22.33 -43.84
CA HIS A 6 -53.92 22.39 -43.67
C HIS A 6 -54.47 21.54 -42.49
N PHE A 7 -55.77 21.64 -42.22
CA PHE A 7 -56.55 20.81 -41.27
C PHE A 7 -57.05 19.49 -41.89
N TYR A 8 -57.49 18.52 -41.07
CA TYR A 8 -58.90 18.04 -41.07
C TYR A 8 -59.23 17.14 -39.86
N LEU A 9 -60.46 17.24 -39.35
CA LEU A 9 -61.08 16.25 -38.44
C LEU A 9 -61.89 15.24 -39.25
N LEU A 10 -62.12 14.04 -38.69
CA LEU A 10 -63.44 13.39 -38.62
C LEU A 10 -63.43 12.21 -37.63
N SER A 11 -64.60 11.71 -37.23
CA SER A 11 -64.78 10.73 -36.15
C SER A 11 -65.70 9.57 -36.53
N SER A 12 -65.50 8.39 -35.94
CA SER A 12 -66.55 7.36 -35.75
C SER A 12 -66.12 6.19 -34.84
N MET A 13 -67.02 5.86 -33.92
CA MET A 13 -67.25 4.57 -33.23
C MET A 13 -68.73 4.20 -33.52
N PRO A 14 -69.36 3.06 -33.09
CA PRO A 14 -68.98 2.11 -32.02
C PRO A 14 -69.36 0.60 -32.23
N MET A 15 -69.23 -0.19 -31.15
CA MET A 15 -69.90 -1.50 -30.87
C MET A 15 -69.51 -2.71 -31.75
N ASP A 16 -69.52 -3.98 -31.31
CA ASP A 16 -70.15 -4.70 -30.16
C ASP A 16 -69.44 -6.10 -29.98
N ARG A 17 -69.61 -7.00 -28.98
CA ARG A 17 -70.32 -7.09 -27.66
C ARG A 17 -69.69 -8.23 -26.80
N PHE A 18 -69.97 -8.31 -25.48
CA PHE A 18 -69.81 -9.50 -24.59
C PHE A 18 -71.20 -9.93 -24.04
N PRO A 19 -71.49 -11.22 -23.74
CA PRO A 19 -71.61 -11.69 -22.33
C PRO A 19 -71.32 -13.22 -22.08
N ILE A 20 -70.62 -13.65 -21.01
CA ILE A 20 -71.04 -14.02 -19.61
C ILE A 20 -71.61 -15.47 -19.39
N LEU A 21 -70.78 -16.31 -18.74
CA LEU A 21 -71.02 -17.23 -17.58
C LEU A 21 -72.14 -18.31 -17.58
N PHE A 22 -71.81 -19.57 -17.16
CA PHE A 22 -72.43 -20.35 -16.04
C PHE A 22 -71.81 -21.78 -15.90
N LEU A 23 -72.19 -22.60 -14.89
CA LEU A 23 -71.44 -22.80 -13.63
C LEU A 23 -71.78 -24.17 -12.95
N ILE A 24 -70.76 -25.02 -12.70
CA ILE A 24 -70.61 -26.16 -11.72
C ILE A 24 -71.68 -27.29 -11.60
N ALA A 25 -71.23 -28.56 -11.75
CA ALA A 25 -71.47 -29.74 -10.87
C ALA A 25 -70.66 -30.97 -11.38
N THR A 26 -69.59 -31.48 -10.73
CA THR A 26 -69.52 -32.43 -9.58
C THR A 26 -70.36 -33.72 -9.78
N THR A 27 -69.86 -34.96 -9.76
CA THR A 27 -68.83 -35.68 -8.94
C THR A 27 -68.28 -36.92 -9.75
N LEU A 28 -67.57 -37.98 -9.29
CA LEU A 28 -67.10 -38.47 -7.96
C LEU A 28 -65.87 -39.44 -8.07
N ILE A 29 -64.79 -39.16 -7.31
CA ILE A 29 -63.84 -40.06 -6.58
C ILE A 29 -63.33 -41.40 -7.18
N THR A 30 -61.99 -41.52 -7.30
CA THR A 30 -61.20 -42.59 -6.62
C THR A 30 -59.72 -42.22 -6.37
N VAL A 31 -59.51 -41.59 -5.21
CA VAL A 31 -58.42 -41.76 -4.22
C VAL A 31 -57.07 -42.39 -4.64
N VAL A 32 -56.01 -41.57 -4.59
CA VAL A 32 -54.80 -41.81 -3.77
C VAL A 32 -54.43 -40.50 -3.06
N SER A 33 -54.32 -40.51 -1.73
CA SER A 33 -53.79 -39.42 -0.89
C SER A 33 -52.30 -39.66 -0.60
N GLY A 34 -51.45 -38.69 -0.24
CA GLY A 34 -51.57 -37.24 -0.02
C GLY A 34 -50.22 -36.72 0.57
N GLY A 35 -49.92 -35.43 0.70
CA GLY A 35 -50.73 -34.22 0.53
C GLY A 35 -49.98 -33.06 -0.14
N HIS A 36 -50.25 -31.82 0.31
CA HIS A 36 -50.03 -30.58 -0.45
C HIS A 36 -48.60 -30.00 -0.47
N ASP A 37 -48.39 -29.13 -1.46
CA ASP A 37 -47.43 -28.01 -1.41
C ASP A 37 -47.56 -27.18 -0.13
N ASP A 38 -46.45 -26.53 0.26
CA ASP A 38 -46.52 -25.23 0.92
C ASP A 38 -45.50 -24.29 0.24
N PHE A 39 -45.99 -23.37 -0.59
CA PHE A 39 -45.18 -22.57 -1.52
C PHE A 39 -44.65 -21.28 -0.86
N LEU A 40 -44.06 -21.40 0.34
CA LEU A 40 -43.47 -20.30 1.09
C LEU A 40 -42.14 -20.73 1.74
N ARG A 41 -41.05 -20.69 0.97
CA ARG A 41 -39.69 -20.82 1.52
C ARG A 41 -39.26 -19.54 2.22
N LEU A 42 -38.44 -19.68 3.25
CA LEU A 42 -37.84 -18.55 3.94
C LEU A 42 -36.85 -17.80 3.01
N PRO A 43 -36.67 -16.48 3.15
CA PRO A 43 -35.65 -15.73 2.40
C PRO A 43 -34.23 -16.30 2.57
N SER A 44 -33.94 -16.93 3.71
CA SER A 44 -32.69 -17.62 4.05
C SER A 44 -32.47 -18.97 3.33
N GLU A 45 -33.46 -19.47 2.59
CA GLU A 45 -33.34 -20.64 1.71
C GLU A 45 -33.22 -20.23 0.23
N ALA A 46 -33.86 -19.13 -0.16
CA ALA A 46 -33.72 -18.55 -1.49
C ALA A 46 -32.28 -18.02 -1.72
N SER A 47 -31.68 -17.40 -0.71
CA SER A 47 -30.30 -16.87 -0.78
C SER A 47 -29.25 -17.95 -1.10
N ARG A 48 -29.47 -19.20 -0.71
CA ARG A 48 -28.56 -20.33 -1.05
C ARG A 48 -28.63 -20.75 -2.52
N PHE A 49 -29.73 -20.45 -3.22
CA PHE A 49 -29.87 -20.74 -4.66
C PHE A 49 -29.38 -19.58 -5.54
N PHE A 50 -29.36 -18.35 -5.02
CA PHE A 50 -28.65 -17.22 -5.63
C PHE A 50 -27.16 -17.17 -5.24
N GLN A 51 -26.67 -18.15 -4.49
CA GLN A 51 -25.26 -18.34 -4.13
C GLN A 51 -24.47 -19.16 -5.18
N ALA A 52 -24.99 -19.28 -6.41
CA ALA A 52 -24.16 -19.59 -7.56
C ALA A 52 -23.17 -18.43 -7.78
N ASP A 53 -21.93 -18.74 -8.14
CA ASP A 53 -20.86 -17.73 -8.25
C ASP A 53 -21.32 -16.51 -9.08
N GLU A 54 -21.15 -15.31 -8.50
CA GLU A 54 -20.87 -14.13 -9.32
C GLU A 54 -19.55 -14.41 -10.03
N HIS A 55 -19.65 -14.95 -11.24
CA HIS A 55 -18.53 -15.20 -12.13
C HIS A 55 -17.90 -13.86 -12.51
N VAL A 56 -16.98 -13.40 -11.66
CA VAL A 56 -15.97 -12.41 -12.02
C VAL A 56 -15.21 -13.00 -13.20
N GLU A 57 -15.48 -12.45 -14.38
CA GLU A 57 -14.81 -12.86 -15.61
C GLU A 57 -13.35 -12.39 -15.53
N GLY A 58 -12.44 -13.35 -15.29
CA GLY A 58 -11.01 -13.11 -15.11
C GLY A 58 -10.48 -13.73 -13.82
N THR A 59 -9.16 -13.69 -13.68
CA THR A 59 -8.41 -14.17 -12.51
C THR A 59 -8.05 -13.01 -11.60
N ARG A 60 -8.14 -13.20 -10.28
CA ARG A 60 -7.56 -12.27 -9.29
C ARG A 60 -6.09 -12.61 -9.03
N TRP A 61 -5.23 -11.62 -9.17
CA TRP A 61 -3.79 -11.65 -8.91
C TRP A 61 -3.41 -10.63 -7.85
N ALA A 62 -2.34 -10.89 -7.10
CA ALA A 62 -1.77 -9.89 -6.20
C ALA A 62 -0.24 -9.89 -6.15
N VAL A 63 0.34 -8.71 -5.91
CA VAL A 63 1.76 -8.53 -5.57
C VAL A 63 1.84 -7.80 -4.24
N LEU A 64 2.41 -8.45 -3.23
CA LEU A 64 2.58 -7.90 -1.89
C LEU A 64 4.07 -7.69 -1.63
N ILE A 65 4.48 -6.51 -1.18
CA ILE A 65 5.90 -6.17 -0.98
C ILE A 65 6.17 -5.39 0.31
N ALA A 66 7.13 -5.88 1.09
CA ALA A 66 7.71 -5.19 2.23
C ALA A 66 9.11 -4.69 1.86
N GLY A 67 9.31 -3.37 1.82
CA GLY A 67 10.55 -2.73 1.35
C GLY A 67 11.74 -2.76 2.34
N SER A 68 11.63 -3.47 3.47
CA SER A 68 12.59 -3.40 4.59
C SER A 68 13.07 -4.74 5.13
N ASN A 69 14.22 -4.65 5.79
CA ASN A 69 14.78 -5.62 6.73
C ASN A 69 15.04 -4.98 8.10
N GLY A 70 15.40 -5.80 9.09
CA GLY A 70 15.67 -5.43 10.48
C GLY A 70 14.43 -5.52 11.38
N TYR A 71 14.62 -6.00 12.62
CA TYR A 71 13.51 -6.22 13.56
C TYR A 71 12.79 -4.94 14.02
N TRP A 72 13.42 -3.77 13.87
CA TRP A 72 12.76 -2.47 14.00
C TRP A 72 11.66 -2.24 12.94
N ASN A 73 11.82 -2.82 11.75
CA ASN A 73 10.87 -2.74 10.63
C ASN A 73 9.84 -3.90 10.61
N TYR A 74 9.68 -4.63 11.72
CA TYR A 74 8.72 -5.74 11.91
C TYR A 74 7.35 -5.49 11.26
N ARG A 75 6.80 -4.29 11.51
CA ARG A 75 5.54 -3.75 11.01
C ARG A 75 5.28 -3.99 9.51
N HIS A 76 6.25 -3.71 8.64
CA HIS A 76 6.07 -3.81 7.18
C HIS A 76 5.95 -5.25 6.67
N GLN A 77 6.69 -6.19 7.28
CA GLN A 77 6.55 -7.62 6.94
C GLN A 77 5.31 -8.25 7.61
N ALA A 78 4.91 -7.75 8.80
CA ALA A 78 3.66 -8.14 9.45
C ALA A 78 2.43 -7.71 8.63
N ASP A 79 2.47 -6.49 8.09
CA ASP A 79 1.48 -5.93 7.17
C ASP A 79 1.30 -6.82 5.93
N VAL A 80 2.39 -7.14 5.22
CA VAL A 80 2.37 -8.02 4.05
C VAL A 80 1.86 -9.43 4.38
N CYS A 81 2.25 -9.98 5.54
CA CYS A 81 1.72 -11.25 6.01
C CYS A 81 0.20 -11.18 6.26
N HIS A 82 -0.30 -10.09 6.85
CA HIS A 82 -1.73 -9.92 7.11
C HIS A 82 -2.53 -9.73 5.80
N ALA A 83 -2.03 -8.91 4.87
CA ALA A 83 -2.61 -8.74 3.54
C ALA A 83 -2.71 -10.08 2.79
N TYR A 84 -1.69 -10.95 2.89
CA TYR A 84 -1.76 -12.32 2.36
C TYR A 84 -2.92 -13.10 3.01
N GLN A 85 -3.07 -13.08 4.34
CA GLN A 85 -4.18 -13.79 4.99
C GLN A 85 -5.55 -13.25 4.57
N VAL A 86 -5.73 -11.93 4.41
CA VAL A 86 -6.97 -11.32 3.89
C VAL A 86 -7.29 -11.90 2.50
N LEU A 87 -6.32 -11.90 1.58
CA LEU A 87 -6.52 -12.42 0.22
C LEU A 87 -6.80 -13.94 0.19
N ARG A 88 -6.15 -14.73 1.04
CA ARG A 88 -6.39 -16.19 1.14
C ARG A 88 -7.76 -16.50 1.74
N LYS A 89 -8.20 -15.77 2.79
CA LYS A 89 -9.59 -15.81 3.30
C LYS A 89 -10.58 -15.39 2.22
N GLY A 90 -10.22 -14.41 1.40
CA GLY A 90 -10.97 -13.91 0.26
C GLY A 90 -11.12 -14.89 -0.92
N GLY A 91 -10.38 -16.00 -0.92
CA GLY A 91 -10.42 -17.02 -1.96
C GLY A 91 -9.43 -16.82 -3.10
N LEU A 92 -8.49 -15.88 -3.01
CA LEU A 92 -7.37 -15.84 -3.95
C LEU A 92 -6.46 -17.06 -3.73
N LYS A 93 -5.95 -17.60 -4.82
CA LYS A 93 -5.02 -18.73 -4.80
C LYS A 93 -3.60 -18.27 -4.53
N GLU A 94 -2.83 -19.12 -3.85
CA GLU A 94 -1.40 -18.90 -3.59
C GLU A 94 -0.55 -18.82 -4.87
N GLU A 95 -0.94 -19.56 -5.92
CA GLU A 95 -0.30 -19.49 -7.24
C GLU A 95 -0.42 -18.11 -7.92
N ASN A 96 -1.38 -17.28 -7.50
CA ASN A 96 -1.66 -15.95 -8.04
C ASN A 96 -1.19 -14.79 -7.14
N ILE A 97 -0.72 -15.07 -5.92
CA ILE A 97 -0.25 -14.06 -4.98
C ILE A 97 1.28 -14.17 -4.91
N ILE A 98 1.96 -13.13 -5.38
CA ILE A 98 3.42 -13.00 -5.34
C ILE A 98 3.78 -12.25 -4.06
N VAL A 99 4.67 -12.81 -3.23
CA VAL A 99 5.11 -12.18 -1.97
C VAL A 99 6.61 -11.87 -1.94
N PHE A 100 6.91 -10.58 -1.74
CA PHE A 100 8.23 -10.03 -1.48
C PHE A 100 8.34 -9.64 0.00
N MET A 101 9.19 -10.30 0.78
CA MET A 101 9.49 -9.95 2.17
C MET A 101 10.89 -10.46 2.53
N TYR A 102 11.68 -9.68 3.27
CA TYR A 102 13.08 -10.08 3.51
C TYR A 102 13.22 -11.34 4.38
N ASP A 103 12.18 -11.69 5.15
CA ASP A 103 12.00 -12.93 5.93
C ASP A 103 12.93 -13.09 7.16
N ASP A 104 13.42 -11.96 7.68
CA ASP A 104 14.28 -11.88 8.86
C ASP A 104 13.54 -11.61 10.18
N ILE A 105 12.20 -11.63 10.16
CA ILE A 105 11.36 -11.28 11.32
C ILE A 105 10.88 -12.49 12.13
N ALA A 106 10.32 -13.52 11.48
CA ALA A 106 9.66 -14.62 12.18
C ALA A 106 10.62 -15.48 13.03
N ASN A 107 11.88 -15.61 12.59
CA ASN A 107 12.91 -16.39 13.29
C ASN A 107 14.04 -15.49 13.83
N ASN A 108 13.76 -14.20 14.04
CA ASN A 108 14.73 -13.27 14.60
C ASN A 108 15.07 -13.61 16.07
N GLU A 109 16.32 -13.39 16.49
CA GLU A 109 16.72 -13.54 17.90
C GLU A 109 15.96 -12.59 18.85
N GLU A 110 15.43 -11.49 18.31
CA GLU A 110 14.63 -10.50 19.04
C GLU A 110 13.13 -10.78 19.01
N ASN A 111 12.68 -11.80 18.25
CA ASN A 111 11.27 -12.19 18.21
C ASN A 111 10.92 -13.05 19.44
N PRO A 112 10.04 -12.57 20.36
CA PRO A 112 9.66 -13.32 21.55
C PRO A 112 8.77 -14.54 21.26
N ARG A 113 8.30 -14.70 20.01
CA ARG A 113 7.47 -15.82 19.55
C ARG A 113 8.04 -16.38 18.23
N PRO A 114 9.13 -17.19 18.24
CA PRO A 114 9.72 -17.73 17.02
C PRO A 114 8.72 -18.50 16.14
N GLY A 115 8.77 -18.28 14.82
CA GLY A 115 7.81 -18.78 13.85
C GLY A 115 6.47 -18.04 13.81
N VAL A 116 6.33 -16.94 14.56
CA VAL A 116 5.10 -16.13 14.63
C VAL A 116 5.38 -14.68 14.21
N ILE A 117 4.47 -14.12 13.42
CA ILE A 117 4.31 -12.67 13.26
C ILE A 117 2.82 -12.36 13.51
N ILE A 118 2.56 -11.33 14.30
CA ILE A 118 1.22 -10.76 14.58
C ILE A 118 1.17 -9.32 14.08
N ASN A 119 0.08 -8.90 13.43
CA ASN A 119 -0.09 -7.53 12.91
C ASN A 119 -1.04 -6.66 13.76
N SER A 120 -1.64 -7.21 14.82
CA SER A 120 -2.36 -6.45 15.85
C SER A 120 -2.11 -7.02 17.26
N PRO A 121 -2.35 -6.26 18.35
CA PRO A 121 -1.97 -6.67 19.71
C PRO A 121 -2.58 -7.98 20.22
N HIS A 122 -3.70 -8.38 19.64
CA HIS A 122 -4.43 -9.61 19.99
C HIS A 122 -4.68 -10.50 18.76
N GLY A 123 -3.98 -10.23 17.65
CA GLY A 123 -4.13 -10.96 16.39
C GLY A 123 -3.45 -12.33 16.39
N ASP A 124 -3.93 -13.19 15.49
CA ASP A 124 -3.36 -14.50 15.19
C ASP A 124 -2.02 -14.41 14.43
N ASN A 125 -1.36 -15.56 14.27
CA ASN A 125 -0.12 -15.67 13.50
C ASN A 125 -0.36 -15.50 11.99
N VAL A 126 -0.12 -14.29 11.46
CA VAL A 126 -0.29 -13.97 10.04
C VAL A 126 0.83 -14.52 9.15
N TYR A 127 1.98 -14.92 9.71
CA TYR A 127 3.11 -15.48 8.94
C TYR A 127 2.84 -16.89 8.38
N LYS A 128 1.90 -17.63 8.98
CA LYS A 128 1.72 -19.06 8.70
C LYS A 128 1.19 -19.28 7.28
N GLY A 129 1.99 -19.93 6.45
CA GLY A 129 1.61 -20.30 5.07
C GLY A 129 1.74 -19.16 4.05
N VAL A 130 2.42 -18.06 4.39
CA VAL A 130 2.81 -17.03 3.42
C VAL A 130 3.94 -17.59 2.53
N PRO A 131 3.81 -17.56 1.19
CA PRO A 131 4.81 -18.13 0.28
C PRO A 131 6.11 -17.31 0.31
N LYS A 132 7.21 -17.98 -0.05
CA LYS A 132 8.56 -17.40 -0.08
C LYS A 132 8.98 -17.16 -1.52
N ASP A 133 8.25 -16.27 -2.21
CA ASP A 133 8.51 -16.03 -3.63
C ASP A 133 9.81 -15.24 -3.84
N TYR A 134 10.00 -14.17 -3.08
CA TYR A 134 11.23 -13.38 -3.09
C TYR A 134 11.59 -13.01 -1.65
N VAL A 135 12.78 -13.43 -1.20
CA VAL A 135 13.25 -13.28 0.19
C VAL A 135 14.73 -12.91 0.24
N GLY A 136 15.20 -12.29 1.33
CA GLY A 136 16.56 -11.76 1.40
C GLY A 136 16.86 -10.80 0.24
N GLU A 137 17.99 -10.99 -0.44
CA GLU A 137 18.43 -10.12 -1.54
C GLU A 137 17.66 -10.33 -2.86
N ASP A 138 16.77 -11.33 -2.94
CA ASP A 138 15.81 -11.45 -4.05
C ASP A 138 14.70 -10.37 -3.98
N VAL A 139 14.54 -9.69 -2.84
CA VAL A 139 13.66 -8.52 -2.68
C VAL A 139 14.36 -7.27 -3.22
N ASN A 140 14.51 -7.21 -4.54
CA ASN A 140 15.14 -6.11 -5.28
C ASN A 140 14.20 -5.53 -6.36
N ALA A 141 14.50 -4.30 -6.80
CA ALA A 141 13.64 -3.54 -7.70
C ALA A 141 13.42 -4.24 -9.06
N ASP A 142 14.46 -4.86 -9.61
CA ASP A 142 14.39 -5.59 -10.89
C ASP A 142 13.44 -6.79 -10.81
N ASN A 143 13.53 -7.61 -9.74
CA ASN A 143 12.60 -8.71 -9.50
C ASN A 143 11.15 -8.22 -9.30
N PHE A 144 10.95 -7.12 -8.58
CA PHE A 144 9.62 -6.51 -8.39
C PHE A 144 9.01 -6.03 -9.71
N PHE A 145 9.77 -5.30 -10.52
CA PHE A 145 9.34 -4.86 -11.84
C PHE A 145 9.10 -6.02 -12.81
N ALA A 146 9.98 -7.03 -12.82
CA ALA A 146 9.82 -8.24 -13.62
C ALA A 146 8.56 -9.04 -13.22
N ALA A 147 8.25 -9.13 -11.92
CA ALA A 147 7.06 -9.79 -11.41
C ALA A 147 5.77 -9.09 -11.87
N ILE A 148 5.70 -7.75 -11.77
CA ILE A 148 4.57 -6.96 -12.28
C ILE A 148 4.38 -7.18 -13.79
N LEU A 149 5.48 -7.19 -14.55
CA LEU A 149 5.46 -7.34 -16.01
C LEU A 149 5.21 -8.77 -16.51
N GLY A 150 5.14 -9.78 -15.62
CA GLY A 150 5.05 -11.19 -16.03
C GLY A 150 6.35 -11.76 -16.61
N ASN A 151 7.48 -11.07 -16.48
CA ASN A 151 8.71 -11.35 -17.21
C ASN A 151 9.66 -12.29 -16.46
N LYS A 152 9.35 -13.59 -16.50
CA LYS A 152 10.13 -14.66 -15.83
C LYS A 152 11.63 -14.69 -16.21
N SER A 153 12.00 -14.20 -17.40
CA SER A 153 13.39 -14.17 -17.87
C SER A 153 14.22 -12.96 -17.42
N ALA A 154 13.61 -11.97 -16.76
CA ALA A 154 14.31 -10.85 -16.13
C ALA A 154 14.57 -11.05 -14.63
N LEU A 155 14.12 -12.16 -14.06
CA LEU A 155 14.33 -12.48 -12.64
C LEU A 155 15.78 -12.91 -12.37
N THR A 156 16.31 -12.46 -11.23
CA THR A 156 17.65 -12.77 -10.75
C THR A 156 17.68 -13.91 -9.71
N GLY A 157 16.52 -14.26 -9.14
CA GLY A 157 16.35 -15.33 -8.16
C GLY A 157 14.88 -15.57 -7.81
N GLY A 158 14.61 -16.00 -6.57
CA GLY A 158 13.26 -16.29 -6.08
C GLY A 158 12.59 -17.54 -6.67
N SER A 159 11.27 -17.65 -6.50
CA SER A 159 10.45 -18.79 -6.90
C SER A 159 10.13 -18.85 -8.41
N GLY A 160 10.37 -17.75 -9.14
CA GLY A 160 9.92 -17.60 -10.53
C GLY A 160 8.45 -17.20 -10.70
N LYS A 161 7.70 -16.95 -9.60
CA LYS A 161 6.29 -16.53 -9.65
C LYS A 161 6.17 -15.06 -10.08
N VAL A 162 5.31 -14.78 -11.05
CA VAL A 162 5.08 -13.45 -11.64
C VAL A 162 3.60 -13.29 -12.02
N VAL A 163 3.16 -12.07 -12.32
CA VAL A 163 1.79 -11.76 -12.73
C VAL A 163 1.57 -12.09 -14.22
N ASP A 164 1.39 -13.38 -14.49
CA ASP A 164 1.17 -14.01 -15.80
C ASP A 164 -0.32 -13.91 -16.22
N SER A 165 -0.84 -12.68 -16.22
CA SER A 165 -2.26 -12.35 -16.23
C SER A 165 -2.87 -12.12 -17.62
N GLY A 166 -4.17 -12.40 -17.77
CA GLY A 166 -4.95 -12.17 -18.99
C GLY A 166 -5.68 -10.81 -19.05
N PRO A 167 -6.26 -10.44 -20.20
CA PRO A 167 -6.92 -9.13 -20.40
C PRO A 167 -8.19 -8.91 -19.55
N ASN A 168 -8.77 -9.99 -19.02
CA ASN A 168 -9.94 -9.93 -18.13
C ASN A 168 -9.56 -9.88 -16.65
N ASP A 169 -8.29 -10.08 -16.31
CA ASP A 169 -7.83 -10.28 -14.94
C ASP A 169 -7.79 -8.98 -14.12
N HIS A 170 -7.98 -9.12 -12.80
CA HIS A 170 -7.89 -8.01 -11.85
C HIS A 170 -6.61 -8.17 -11.02
N ILE A 171 -5.83 -7.08 -10.89
CA ILE A 171 -4.55 -7.06 -10.16
C ILE A 171 -4.67 -6.17 -8.92
N PHE A 172 -4.19 -6.66 -7.77
CA PHE A 172 -3.98 -5.87 -6.56
C PHE A 172 -2.48 -5.78 -6.23
N ILE A 173 -1.91 -4.57 -6.21
CA ILE A 173 -0.55 -4.34 -5.72
C ILE A 173 -0.64 -3.66 -4.36
N TYR A 174 0.09 -4.19 -3.37
CA TYR A 174 0.20 -3.59 -2.06
C TYR A 174 1.66 -3.53 -1.61
N TYR A 175 2.08 -2.33 -1.19
CA TYR A 175 3.42 -2.03 -0.70
C TYR A 175 3.33 -1.46 0.72
N SER A 176 4.22 -1.90 1.62
CA SER A 176 4.44 -1.30 2.94
C SER A 176 5.95 -1.15 3.23
N ASP A 177 6.42 0.08 3.44
CA ASP A 177 7.78 0.40 3.93
C ASP A 177 7.94 1.89 4.31
N HIS A 178 9.16 2.26 4.71
CA HIS A 178 9.69 3.61 4.52
C HIS A 178 9.55 4.15 3.09
N GLY A 179 9.49 5.49 3.00
CA GLY A 179 9.56 6.21 1.74
C GLY A 179 10.29 7.55 1.87
N GLY A 180 10.38 8.23 0.74
CA GLY A 180 10.74 9.64 0.64
C GLY A 180 10.10 10.26 -0.59
N PRO A 181 10.23 11.59 -0.78
CA PRO A 181 9.69 12.26 -1.95
C PRO A 181 10.19 11.61 -3.25
N GLY A 182 9.29 10.98 -4.03
CA GLY A 182 9.60 10.33 -5.30
C GLY A 182 10.36 9.00 -5.21
N VAL A 183 10.52 8.42 -4.01
CA VAL A 183 11.29 7.18 -3.80
C VAL A 183 10.64 6.24 -2.77
N LEU A 184 10.66 4.94 -3.07
CA LEU A 184 10.21 3.86 -2.22
C LEU A 184 11.40 2.96 -1.85
N GLY A 185 11.55 2.66 -0.56
CA GLY A 185 12.63 1.84 -0.03
C GLY A 185 12.66 0.41 -0.59
N MET A 186 13.85 -0.19 -0.54
CA MET A 186 14.06 -1.61 -0.80
C MET A 186 15.11 -2.12 0.20
N PRO A 187 15.08 -3.41 0.61
CA PRO A 187 16.02 -3.94 1.58
C PRO A 187 17.43 -4.14 0.98
N THR A 188 17.52 -4.15 -0.35
CA THR A 188 18.73 -4.06 -1.19
C THR A 188 18.77 -2.73 -1.95
N SER A 189 19.96 -2.31 -2.37
CA SER A 189 20.09 -1.27 -3.40
C SER A 189 19.72 -1.80 -4.80
N SER A 190 19.30 -0.97 -5.75
CA SER A 190 18.87 0.44 -5.58
C SER A 190 17.37 0.51 -5.21
N TYR A 191 16.93 1.65 -4.66
CA TYR A 191 15.54 1.89 -4.29
C TYR A 191 14.62 2.08 -5.51
N VAL A 192 13.31 1.93 -5.33
CA VAL A 192 12.32 2.11 -6.39
C VAL A 192 12.01 3.60 -6.56
N PHE A 193 12.45 4.18 -7.68
CA PHE A 193 12.10 5.57 -8.04
C PHE A 193 10.73 5.62 -8.73
N ALA A 194 9.97 6.69 -8.44
CA ALA A 194 8.61 6.86 -8.95
C ALA A 194 8.52 6.80 -10.48
N SER A 195 9.46 7.43 -11.18
CA SER A 195 9.56 7.36 -12.65
C SER A 195 9.62 5.93 -13.18
N ASP A 196 10.39 5.06 -12.54
CA ASP A 196 10.66 3.69 -13.00
C ASP A 196 9.43 2.80 -12.78
N LEU A 197 8.80 2.92 -11.60
CA LEU A 197 7.54 2.24 -11.29
C LEU A 197 6.41 2.67 -12.24
N ILE A 198 6.29 3.96 -12.53
CA ILE A 198 5.27 4.50 -13.42
C ILE A 198 5.48 4.03 -14.87
N GLU A 199 6.74 3.96 -15.35
CA GLU A 199 7.04 3.36 -16.65
C GLU A 199 6.79 1.84 -16.69
N VAL A 200 6.97 1.13 -15.58
CA VAL A 200 6.58 -0.29 -15.44
C VAL A 200 5.06 -0.46 -15.51
N LEU A 201 4.29 0.39 -14.83
CA LEU A 201 2.82 0.37 -14.90
C LEU A 201 2.31 0.70 -16.31
N LYS A 202 2.89 1.71 -16.99
CA LYS A 202 2.58 2.00 -18.40
C LYS A 202 2.89 0.84 -19.33
N LYS A 203 4.02 0.13 -19.14
CA LYS A 203 4.37 -1.09 -19.91
C LYS A 203 3.39 -2.23 -19.63
N LYS A 204 2.98 -2.44 -18.38
CA LYS A 204 1.97 -3.43 -18.00
C LYS A 204 0.62 -3.10 -18.65
N HIS A 205 0.19 -1.83 -18.66
CA HIS A 205 -1.00 -1.38 -19.41
C HIS A 205 -0.88 -1.65 -20.91
N ALA A 206 0.22 -1.22 -21.54
CA ALA A 206 0.44 -1.35 -22.99
C ALA A 206 0.48 -2.81 -23.48
N SER A 207 0.72 -3.77 -22.60
CA SER A 207 0.63 -5.21 -22.90
C SER A 207 -0.81 -5.74 -22.97
N GLY A 208 -1.81 -5.00 -22.46
CA GLY A 208 -3.21 -5.42 -22.40
C GLY A 208 -3.48 -6.61 -21.48
N THR A 209 -2.61 -6.88 -20.49
CA THR A 209 -2.65 -8.08 -19.64
C THR A 209 -3.42 -7.90 -18.33
N TYR A 210 -4.36 -6.95 -18.25
CA TYR A 210 -5.33 -6.83 -17.16
C TYR A 210 -6.52 -5.96 -17.57
N LYS A 211 -7.62 -6.11 -16.83
CA LYS A 211 -8.88 -5.35 -16.97
C LYS A 211 -8.85 -4.06 -16.15
N SER A 212 -8.48 -4.20 -14.88
CA SER A 212 -8.20 -3.08 -13.97
C SER A 212 -7.19 -3.49 -12.88
N LEU A 213 -6.48 -2.49 -12.34
CA LEU A 213 -5.46 -2.67 -11.31
C LEU A 213 -5.70 -1.69 -10.16
N VAL A 214 -5.60 -2.19 -8.93
CA VAL A 214 -5.60 -1.37 -7.70
C VAL A 214 -4.21 -1.39 -7.09
N PHE A 215 -3.71 -0.22 -6.66
CA PHE A 215 -2.43 -0.07 -5.98
C PHE A 215 -2.65 0.60 -4.61
N TYR A 216 -2.35 -0.10 -3.51
CA TYR A 216 -2.35 0.45 -2.15
C TYR A 216 -0.89 0.66 -1.69
N LEU A 217 -0.58 1.85 -1.17
CA LEU A 217 0.78 2.27 -0.87
C LEU A 217 0.92 2.86 0.54
N GLU A 218 1.48 2.08 1.46
CA GLU A 218 1.96 2.52 2.76
C GLU A 218 3.42 2.97 2.66
N ALA A 219 3.66 4.28 2.66
CA ALA A 219 4.99 4.89 2.74
C ALA A 219 4.95 6.39 3.12
N CYS A 220 6.07 6.92 3.62
CA CYS A 220 6.27 8.37 3.79
C CYS A 220 6.21 9.10 2.44
N GLU A 221 5.56 10.26 2.41
CA GLU A 221 5.34 11.11 1.23
C GLU A 221 4.78 10.35 0.01
N SER A 222 4.03 9.25 0.25
CA SER A 222 3.60 8.28 -0.75
C SER A 222 2.83 8.86 -1.94
N GLY A 223 2.11 9.96 -1.75
CA GLY A 223 1.46 10.69 -2.86
C GLY A 223 2.43 11.13 -3.96
N SER A 224 3.69 11.42 -3.61
CA SER A 224 4.74 11.86 -4.56
C SER A 224 5.21 10.77 -5.53
N ILE A 225 4.75 9.52 -5.37
CA ILE A 225 5.01 8.41 -6.29
C ILE A 225 4.08 8.46 -7.52
N PHE A 226 2.89 9.05 -7.35
CA PHE A 226 1.87 9.12 -8.40
C PHE A 226 1.59 10.56 -8.88
N GLU A 227 1.77 11.55 -8.01
CA GLU A 227 1.49 12.95 -8.30
C GLU A 227 2.31 13.49 -9.49
N GLY A 228 1.60 14.00 -10.51
CA GLY A 228 2.20 14.49 -11.74
C GLY A 228 2.85 13.43 -12.64
N LEU A 229 2.73 12.13 -12.30
CA LEU A 229 3.37 11.02 -13.01
C LEU A 229 2.39 9.96 -13.53
N LEU A 230 1.37 9.59 -12.74
CA LEU A 230 0.37 8.59 -13.11
C LEU A 230 -0.75 9.23 -13.95
N PRO A 231 -0.89 8.92 -15.24
CA PRO A 231 -1.98 9.43 -16.06
C PRO A 231 -3.27 8.64 -15.84
N GLU A 232 -4.41 9.29 -16.12
CA GLU A 232 -5.69 8.61 -16.34
C GLU A 232 -5.66 7.78 -17.65
N GLY A 233 -6.60 6.85 -17.79
CA GLY A 233 -6.77 5.98 -18.96
C GLY A 233 -5.95 4.69 -18.92
N LEU A 234 -5.28 4.37 -17.80
CA LEU A 234 -4.50 3.13 -17.64
C LEU A 234 -5.32 1.97 -17.04
N ASN A 235 -6.56 2.22 -16.62
CA ASN A 235 -7.36 1.36 -15.75
C ASN A 235 -6.62 1.06 -14.43
N ILE A 236 -5.97 2.07 -13.85
CA ILE A 236 -5.22 1.97 -12.58
C ILE A 236 -5.84 2.92 -11.55
N TYR A 237 -6.28 2.39 -10.41
CA TYR A 237 -6.67 3.19 -9.24
C TYR A 237 -5.63 3.01 -8.13
N ALA A 238 -4.99 4.10 -7.70
CA ALA A 238 -4.00 4.07 -6.62
C ALA A 238 -4.53 4.81 -5.39
N THR A 239 -4.27 4.30 -4.19
CA THR A 239 -4.42 5.04 -2.93
C THR A 239 -3.12 5.00 -2.12
N THR A 240 -2.92 6.01 -1.28
CA THR A 240 -1.65 6.25 -0.57
C THR A 240 -1.90 6.62 0.88
N ALA A 241 -1.08 6.13 1.81
CA ALA A 241 -1.19 6.43 3.23
C ALA A 241 -1.03 7.92 3.58
N ALA A 242 -0.29 8.64 2.75
CA ALA A 242 0.07 10.04 2.93
C ALA A 242 0.07 10.80 1.60
N ASN A 243 -0.12 12.12 1.65
CA ASN A 243 0.10 13.00 0.52
C ASN A 243 1.60 13.09 0.12
N ALA A 244 1.95 13.99 -0.81
CA ALA A 244 3.33 14.12 -1.30
C ALA A 244 4.31 14.82 -0.34
N GLU A 245 3.85 15.33 0.81
CA GLU A 245 4.63 16.18 1.74
C GLU A 245 4.75 15.63 3.17
N GLU A 246 3.80 14.80 3.59
CA GLU A 246 3.72 14.29 4.97
C GLU A 246 4.22 12.85 5.09
N SER A 247 4.63 12.47 6.30
CA SER A 247 4.94 11.08 6.62
C SER A 247 3.67 10.27 6.82
N SER A 248 3.71 8.96 6.53
CA SER A 248 2.80 8.00 7.14
C SER A 248 3.31 7.53 8.52
N TRP A 249 2.57 6.62 9.16
CA TRP A 249 2.62 6.43 10.61
C TRP A 249 2.52 4.96 11.03
N GLY A 250 3.47 4.49 11.83
CA GLY A 250 3.38 3.19 12.52
C GLY A 250 2.37 3.21 13.66
N THR A 251 1.67 2.09 13.85
CA THR A 251 0.71 1.88 14.94
C THR A 251 1.06 0.63 15.76
N TYR A 252 0.32 0.40 16.84
CA TYR A 252 0.55 -0.72 17.77
C TYR A 252 2.01 -0.76 18.26
N CYS A 253 2.51 0.40 18.70
CA CYS A 253 3.90 0.62 19.12
C CYS A 253 4.06 0.57 20.65
N PRO A 254 5.25 0.19 21.19
CA PRO A 254 5.49 0.09 22.63
C PRO A 254 5.29 1.42 23.37
N GLY A 255 4.28 1.47 24.25
CA GLY A 255 3.97 2.64 25.07
C GLY A 255 2.85 3.55 24.53
N GLU A 256 2.33 3.29 23.32
CA GLU A 256 1.11 3.92 22.81
C GLU A 256 -0.14 3.04 23.15
N TYR A 257 -1.35 3.47 22.77
CA TYR A 257 -2.56 2.66 22.93
C TYR A 257 -3.32 2.46 21.59
N PRO A 258 -3.73 1.21 21.25
CA PRO A 258 -3.44 -0.02 22.00
C PRO A 258 -1.99 -0.47 21.80
N SER A 259 -1.33 -0.82 22.91
CA SER A 259 0.07 -1.28 22.96
C SER A 259 0.19 -2.69 22.38
N PRO A 260 1.34 -3.07 21.79
CA PRO A 260 1.66 -4.47 21.55
C PRO A 260 1.79 -5.25 22.87
N PRO A 261 1.79 -6.60 22.84
CA PRO A 261 2.10 -7.42 24.00
C PRO A 261 3.48 -7.04 24.58
N PRO A 262 3.65 -7.00 25.93
CA PRO A 262 4.84 -6.39 26.55
C PRO A 262 6.19 -6.98 26.14
N GLU A 263 6.20 -8.23 25.67
CA GLU A 263 7.38 -8.93 25.16
C GLU A 263 7.89 -8.39 23.81
N TYR A 264 7.07 -7.66 23.04
CA TYR A 264 7.51 -6.99 21.82
C TYR A 264 8.12 -5.63 22.13
N GLU A 265 9.28 -5.37 21.52
CA GLU A 265 10.03 -4.11 21.61
C GLU A 265 9.99 -3.37 20.26
N THR A 266 8.88 -3.47 19.52
CA THR A 266 8.72 -2.92 18.15
C THR A 266 7.24 -2.70 17.81
N CYS A 267 6.93 -1.93 16.76
CA CYS A 267 5.56 -1.70 16.27
C CYS A 267 5.06 -2.91 15.45
N LEU A 268 3.76 -3.22 15.50
CA LEU A 268 3.20 -4.43 14.85
C LEU A 268 2.65 -4.24 13.43
N GLY A 269 2.38 -3.00 13.02
CA GLY A 269 1.83 -2.67 11.70
C GLY A 269 1.70 -1.15 11.52
N ASP A 270 1.28 -0.71 10.34
CA ASP A 270 1.23 0.72 10.00
C ASP A 270 -0.22 1.24 9.80
N LEU A 271 -0.46 2.52 10.05
CA LEU A 271 -1.80 3.04 10.37
C LEU A 271 -2.78 2.91 9.20
N TYR A 272 -2.35 3.19 7.97
CA TYR A 272 -3.20 3.03 6.79
C TYR A 272 -3.36 1.55 6.43
N SER A 273 -2.28 0.77 6.55
CA SER A 273 -2.28 -0.68 6.38
C SER A 273 -3.33 -1.37 7.28
N ILE A 274 -3.23 -1.15 8.59
CA ILE A 274 -4.17 -1.64 9.59
C ILE A 274 -5.58 -1.11 9.33
N ALA A 275 -5.72 0.13 8.86
CA ALA A 275 -7.02 0.69 8.56
C ALA A 275 -7.75 -0.05 7.44
N TRP A 276 -7.09 -0.42 6.33
CA TRP A 276 -7.75 -1.13 5.23
C TRP A 276 -7.85 -2.64 5.48
N MET A 277 -6.88 -3.25 6.17
CA MET A 277 -6.89 -4.68 6.45
C MET A 277 -7.91 -5.07 7.51
N GLU A 278 -7.98 -4.40 8.66
CA GLU A 278 -8.98 -4.75 9.70
C GLU A 278 -10.41 -4.48 9.26
N ASP A 279 -10.60 -3.55 8.31
CA ASP A 279 -11.87 -3.30 7.62
C ASP A 279 -12.21 -4.45 6.66
N SER A 280 -11.26 -4.82 5.80
CA SER A 280 -11.39 -5.95 4.87
C SER A 280 -11.61 -7.30 5.59
N ASP A 281 -11.10 -7.45 6.82
CA ASP A 281 -11.21 -8.70 7.58
C ASP A 281 -12.57 -8.88 8.27
N ILE A 282 -13.39 -7.82 8.42
CA ILE A 282 -14.71 -7.87 9.07
C ILE A 282 -15.91 -7.73 8.12
N HIS A 283 -15.79 -7.00 7.01
CA HIS A 283 -16.91 -6.75 6.10
C HIS A 283 -17.10 -7.84 5.03
N ASN A 284 -18.31 -7.90 4.45
CA ASN A 284 -18.57 -8.60 3.19
C ASN A 284 -18.19 -7.68 2.03
N LEU A 285 -17.06 -7.98 1.38
CA LEU A 285 -16.44 -7.11 0.37
C LEU A 285 -17.19 -7.08 -0.98
N ARG A 286 -18.31 -7.82 -1.11
CA ARG A 286 -19.31 -7.64 -2.18
C ARG A 286 -20.29 -6.49 -1.91
N THR A 287 -20.31 -5.96 -0.69
CA THR A 287 -21.20 -4.87 -0.24
C THR A 287 -20.46 -3.56 0.00
N GLU A 288 -19.14 -3.56 -0.20
CA GLU A 288 -18.24 -2.43 -0.01
C GLU A 288 -17.49 -2.13 -1.30
N THR A 289 -17.49 -0.86 -1.69
CA THR A 289 -16.71 -0.33 -2.82
C THR A 289 -15.36 0.21 -2.37
N LEU A 290 -14.38 0.22 -3.27
CA LEU A 290 -13.06 0.82 -3.04
C LEU A 290 -13.16 2.26 -2.52
N HIS A 291 -14.15 3.04 -2.96
CA HIS A 291 -14.42 4.40 -2.48
C HIS A 291 -14.89 4.46 -1.03
N GLN A 292 -15.76 3.53 -0.61
CA GLN A 292 -16.23 3.44 0.78
C GLN A 292 -15.07 3.08 1.71
N GLN A 293 -14.27 2.08 1.33
CA GLN A 293 -13.06 1.70 2.05
C GLN A 293 -12.08 2.88 2.09
N TYR A 294 -11.83 3.57 0.97
CA TYR A 294 -10.95 4.75 0.95
C TYR A 294 -11.40 5.86 1.91
N GLU A 295 -12.68 6.25 1.96
CA GLU A 295 -13.14 7.28 2.90
C GLU A 295 -13.11 6.80 4.37
N LEU A 296 -13.36 5.51 4.63
CA LEU A 296 -13.22 4.91 5.98
C LEU A 296 -11.76 4.89 6.44
N VAL A 297 -10.86 4.41 5.58
CA VAL A 297 -9.41 4.33 5.79
C VAL A 297 -8.83 5.72 6.00
N LYS A 298 -9.25 6.71 5.20
CA LYS A 298 -8.91 8.13 5.36
C LYS A 298 -9.40 8.71 6.68
N ALA A 299 -10.64 8.45 7.07
CA ALA A 299 -11.20 8.88 8.35
C ALA A 299 -10.49 8.24 9.56
N ARG A 300 -9.93 7.03 9.43
CA ARG A 300 -9.11 6.37 10.46
C ARG A 300 -7.66 6.88 10.46
N THR A 301 -7.06 7.07 9.28
CA THR A 301 -5.65 7.44 9.11
C THR A 301 -5.37 8.90 9.45
N ILE A 302 -6.34 9.81 9.28
CA ILE A 302 -6.24 11.19 9.79
C ILE A 302 -6.34 11.27 11.33
N ASN A 303 -6.55 10.13 12.00
CA ASN A 303 -6.41 9.90 13.45
C ASN A 303 -7.10 10.95 14.36
N GLY A 304 -8.26 11.46 13.93
CA GLY A 304 -9.00 12.52 14.61
C GLY A 304 -8.35 13.91 14.58
N ASN A 305 -7.08 14.04 14.20
CA ASN A 305 -6.37 15.28 13.86
C ASN A 305 -5.01 14.96 13.20
N SER A 306 -4.56 15.85 12.30
CA SER A 306 -3.32 15.71 11.52
C SER A 306 -2.00 15.86 12.30
N MET A 307 -2.01 15.75 13.64
CA MET A 307 -0.77 15.74 14.44
C MET A 307 -0.14 14.34 14.53
N TYR A 308 -0.94 13.28 14.42
CA TYR A 308 -0.52 11.87 14.55
C TYR A 308 -1.20 10.98 13.49
N GLY A 309 -1.35 11.51 12.29
CA GLY A 309 -2.08 10.90 11.18
C GLY A 309 -1.82 11.66 9.88
N SER A 310 -2.31 11.12 8.76
CA SER A 310 -2.02 11.60 7.40
C SER A 310 -3.26 11.63 6.50
N HIS A 311 -3.19 12.38 5.41
CA HIS A 311 -4.22 12.50 4.40
C HIS A 311 -4.07 11.37 3.39
N VAL A 312 -4.97 10.40 3.45
CA VAL A 312 -5.04 9.34 2.44
C VAL A 312 -5.50 9.96 1.12
N MET A 313 -4.66 9.82 0.08
CA MET A 313 -4.92 10.36 -1.26
C MET A 313 -5.30 9.26 -2.24
N GLN A 314 -5.83 9.65 -3.40
CA GLN A 314 -6.19 8.76 -4.50
C GLN A 314 -5.74 9.33 -5.86
N PHE A 315 -5.31 8.46 -6.78
CA PHE A 315 -4.72 8.83 -8.08
C PHE A 315 -5.15 7.87 -9.20
N GLY A 316 -4.95 8.31 -10.45
CA GLY A 316 -5.30 7.54 -11.65
C GLY A 316 -6.81 7.54 -11.91
N ASP A 317 -7.32 6.40 -12.40
CA ASP A 317 -8.70 6.21 -12.83
C ASP A 317 -9.67 6.08 -11.64
N ILE A 318 -9.93 7.20 -10.96
CA ILE A 318 -10.89 7.30 -9.83
C ILE A 318 -12.28 6.76 -10.20
N GLY A 319 -12.63 6.67 -11.48
CA GLY A 319 -13.84 5.98 -11.95
C GLY A 319 -13.96 4.52 -11.47
N LEU A 320 -12.83 3.81 -11.29
CA LEU A 320 -12.76 2.44 -10.78
C LEU A 320 -13.06 2.33 -9.28
N SER A 321 -13.02 3.43 -8.52
CA SER A 321 -13.29 3.37 -7.07
C SER A 321 -14.74 2.96 -6.74
N LYS A 322 -15.61 2.89 -7.75
CA LYS A 322 -16.99 2.39 -7.68
C LYS A 322 -17.09 0.87 -7.71
N ASP A 323 -16.01 0.17 -8.06
CA ASP A 323 -15.93 -1.28 -8.02
C ASP A 323 -16.03 -1.79 -6.57
N ASN A 324 -16.69 -2.94 -6.40
CA ASN A 324 -16.67 -3.68 -5.14
C ASN A 324 -15.25 -4.18 -4.85
N VAL A 325 -14.82 -4.07 -3.60
CA VAL A 325 -13.50 -4.54 -3.11
C VAL A 325 -13.28 -6.03 -3.43
N PHE A 326 -14.37 -6.82 -3.47
CA PHE A 326 -14.41 -8.21 -3.92
C PHE A 326 -13.77 -8.48 -5.30
N LEU A 327 -13.79 -7.54 -6.25
CA LEU A 327 -13.17 -7.74 -7.56
C LEU A 327 -11.64 -7.90 -7.49
N TYR A 328 -11.02 -7.41 -6.41
CA TYR A 328 -9.57 -7.41 -6.23
C TYR A 328 -9.16 -8.32 -5.06
N LEU A 329 -9.80 -8.18 -3.89
CA LEU A 329 -9.43 -8.88 -2.66
C LEU A 329 -10.21 -10.20 -2.43
N GLY A 330 -11.27 -10.46 -3.20
CA GLY A 330 -12.22 -11.53 -2.88
C GLY A 330 -13.05 -11.17 -1.64
N THR A 331 -13.62 -12.16 -0.93
CA THR A 331 -14.31 -11.91 0.36
C THR A 331 -14.36 -13.17 1.22
N ASN A 332 -14.24 -13.01 2.54
CA ASN A 332 -14.29 -14.12 3.49
C ASN A 332 -15.73 -14.65 3.63
N PRO A 333 -16.04 -15.91 3.32
CA PRO A 333 -17.40 -16.45 3.47
C PRO A 333 -17.94 -16.42 4.90
N ALA A 334 -17.08 -16.36 5.92
CA ALA A 334 -17.52 -16.14 7.30
C ALA A 334 -18.21 -14.78 7.50
N ASN A 335 -17.85 -13.79 6.68
CA ASN A 335 -18.36 -12.42 6.74
C ASN A 335 -19.61 -12.21 5.87
N ASP A 336 -20.14 -13.23 5.16
CA ASP A 336 -21.25 -13.06 4.19
C ASP A 336 -22.47 -12.31 4.77
N ASN A 337 -22.73 -12.45 6.09
CA ASN A 337 -23.82 -11.78 6.81
C ASN A 337 -23.49 -10.37 7.32
N VAL A 338 -22.22 -9.93 7.24
CA VAL A 338 -21.73 -8.63 7.74
C VAL A 338 -21.68 -7.63 6.59
N THR A 339 -22.83 -7.09 6.22
CA THR A 339 -22.92 -6.01 5.23
C THR A 339 -22.16 -4.77 5.72
N PHE A 340 -21.47 -4.06 4.82
CA PHE A 340 -20.83 -2.78 5.13
C PHE A 340 -21.77 -1.79 5.83
N VAL A 341 -21.30 -1.16 6.91
CA VAL A 341 -22.01 -0.08 7.60
C VAL A 341 -21.06 1.07 7.85
N HIS A 342 -21.37 2.25 7.30
CA HIS A 342 -20.58 3.50 7.37
C HIS A 342 -20.29 4.03 8.80
N LYS A 343 -20.74 3.34 9.86
CA LYS A 343 -20.32 3.65 11.23
C LYS A 343 -18.97 2.98 11.49
N ASN A 344 -17.91 3.78 11.59
CA ASN A 344 -16.58 3.33 12.01
C ASN A 344 -16.68 2.48 13.29
N SER A 345 -16.67 1.16 13.11
CA SER A 345 -16.63 0.17 14.20
C SER A 345 -15.20 -0.04 14.68
N LEU A 346 -14.23 0.29 13.83
CA LEU A 346 -12.81 0.32 14.09
C LEU A 346 -12.43 1.65 14.74
N VAL A 347 -11.99 1.58 16.00
CA VAL A 347 -11.56 2.74 16.77
C VAL A 347 -10.13 3.15 16.34
N PRO A 348 -9.85 4.44 16.06
CA PRO A 348 -8.49 4.90 15.81
C PRO A 348 -7.60 4.76 17.06
N PRO A 349 -6.29 4.51 16.92
CA PRO A 349 -5.38 4.45 18.07
C PRO A 349 -5.29 5.82 18.75
N THR A 350 -4.94 5.89 20.04
CA THR A 350 -4.86 7.21 20.73
C THR A 350 -3.72 8.08 20.19
N LYS A 351 -2.72 7.45 19.58
CA LYS A 351 -1.54 8.08 18.98
C LYS A 351 -0.86 7.06 18.06
N ALA A 352 -0.33 7.54 16.94
CA ALA A 352 0.54 6.80 16.05
C ALA A 352 1.98 7.38 16.12
N VAL A 353 2.96 6.59 15.70
CA VAL A 353 4.39 6.96 15.70
C VAL A 353 4.81 7.30 14.27
N ASN A 354 5.58 8.36 14.07
CA ASN A 354 6.09 8.68 12.74
C ASN A 354 6.94 7.52 12.21
N GLN A 355 6.73 7.09 10.96
CA GLN A 355 7.49 6.00 10.33
C GLN A 355 9.00 6.09 10.57
N ARG A 356 9.57 7.30 10.47
CA ARG A 356 11.01 7.54 10.65
C ARG A 356 11.46 7.39 12.11
N ASP A 357 10.57 7.56 13.08
CA ASP A 357 10.92 7.44 14.51
C ASP A 357 10.54 6.08 15.11
N ALA A 358 9.71 5.27 14.42
CA ALA A 358 9.38 3.91 14.84
C ALA A 358 10.63 3.04 15.06
N ASP A 359 11.65 3.19 14.23
CA ASP A 359 12.92 2.46 14.40
C ASP A 359 13.67 2.88 15.68
N LEU A 360 13.59 4.16 16.04
CA LEU A 360 14.16 4.66 17.29
C LEU A 360 13.37 4.21 18.51
N ILE A 361 12.04 4.08 18.41
CA ILE A 361 11.20 3.47 19.47
C ILE A 361 11.68 2.06 19.78
N HIS A 362 12.01 1.25 18.76
CA HIS A 362 12.57 -0.09 18.97
C HIS A 362 13.90 -0.05 19.73
N PHE A 363 14.92 0.67 19.23
CA PHE A 363 16.23 0.72 19.88
C PHE A 363 16.15 1.31 21.31
N TRP A 364 15.27 2.30 21.52
CA TRP A 364 15.05 2.93 22.82
C TRP A 364 14.32 2.03 23.82
N ASP A 365 13.26 1.32 23.41
CA ASP A 365 12.55 0.39 24.30
C ASP A 365 13.44 -0.78 24.71
N LYS A 366 14.20 -1.33 23.75
CA LYS A 366 15.24 -2.34 23.98
C LYS A 366 16.30 -1.87 24.98
N PHE A 367 16.82 -0.65 24.85
CA PHE A 367 17.75 -0.06 25.82
C PHE A 367 17.10 0.13 27.20
N ARG A 368 15.86 0.60 27.24
CA ARG A 368 15.08 0.84 28.46
C ARG A 368 14.80 -0.44 29.24
N LYS A 369 14.33 -1.50 28.56
CA LYS A 369 13.99 -2.81 29.12
C LYS A 369 15.22 -3.66 29.46
N ALA A 370 16.34 -3.50 28.74
CA ALA A 370 17.56 -4.27 29.01
C ALA A 370 18.09 -4.03 30.44
N PRO A 371 18.47 -5.09 31.19
CA PRO A 371 19.02 -4.97 32.54
C PRO A 371 20.26 -4.07 32.60
N GLN A 372 20.46 -3.39 33.72
CA GLN A 372 21.66 -2.58 33.95
C GLN A 372 22.92 -3.46 33.86
N ASP A 373 24.01 -2.86 33.38
CA ASP A 373 25.33 -3.49 33.18
C ASP A 373 25.33 -4.75 32.28
N SER A 374 24.24 -5.00 31.54
CA SER A 374 24.13 -6.16 30.64
C SER A 374 24.69 -5.87 29.24
N PRO A 375 25.24 -6.89 28.54
CA PRO A 375 25.65 -6.76 27.14
C PRO A 375 24.51 -6.32 26.20
N ARG A 376 23.25 -6.74 26.46
CA ARG A 376 22.08 -6.28 25.70
C ARG A 376 21.91 -4.76 25.80
N LYS A 377 22.12 -4.19 26.99
CA LYS A 377 21.96 -2.74 27.20
C LYS A 377 23.06 -1.95 26.49
N ALA A 378 24.31 -2.35 26.64
CA ALA A 378 25.44 -1.71 25.94
C ALA A 378 25.31 -1.80 24.40
N ALA A 379 24.82 -2.93 23.88
CA ALA A 379 24.52 -3.09 22.46
C ALA A 379 23.37 -2.18 21.99
N ALA A 380 22.28 -2.08 22.75
CA ALA A 380 21.15 -1.21 22.43
C ALA A 380 21.50 0.28 22.52
N GLU A 381 22.27 0.68 23.54
CA GLU A 381 22.83 2.03 23.67
C GLU A 381 23.68 2.40 22.45
N LYS A 382 24.56 1.48 22.02
CA LYS A 382 25.34 1.64 20.79
C LYS A 382 24.44 1.81 19.56
N GLN A 383 23.38 1.00 19.41
CA GLN A 383 22.44 1.12 18.28
C GLN A 383 21.73 2.49 18.25
N VAL A 384 21.26 2.99 19.40
CA VAL A 384 20.67 4.34 19.52
C VAL A 384 21.68 5.41 19.10
N LEU A 385 22.92 5.34 19.61
CA LEU A 385 23.97 6.32 19.32
C LEU A 385 24.41 6.30 17.84
N GLU A 386 24.60 5.13 17.24
CA GLU A 386 24.96 5.01 15.82
C GLU A 386 23.83 5.49 14.89
N ALA A 387 22.57 5.17 15.21
CA ALA A 387 21.42 5.65 14.44
C ALA A 387 21.26 7.17 14.55
N MET A 388 21.31 7.74 15.76
CA MET A 388 21.21 9.19 15.96
C MET A 388 22.40 9.94 15.34
N SER A 389 23.62 9.40 15.43
CA SER A 389 24.81 9.99 14.83
C SER A 389 24.71 10.02 13.30
N HIS A 390 24.27 8.92 12.67
CA HIS A 390 24.03 8.89 11.22
C HIS A 390 22.94 9.89 10.80
N ARG A 391 21.80 9.93 11.50
CA ARG A 391 20.71 10.89 11.23
C ARG A 391 21.19 12.34 11.29
N MET A 392 21.98 12.67 12.33
CA MET A 392 22.58 13.99 12.51
C MET A 392 23.63 14.30 11.44
N HIS A 393 24.41 13.33 10.99
CA HIS A 393 25.35 13.49 9.88
C HIS A 393 24.61 13.85 8.59
N ILE A 394 23.66 13.02 8.15
CA ILE A 394 22.93 13.24 6.89
C ILE A 394 22.19 14.59 6.89
N ASP A 395 21.46 14.91 7.97
CA ASP A 395 20.75 16.20 8.09
C ASP A 395 21.69 17.41 8.05
N ASN A 396 22.88 17.33 8.65
CA ASN A 396 23.86 18.40 8.60
C ASN A 396 24.57 18.49 7.24
N SER A 397 24.90 17.36 6.61
CA SER A 397 25.56 17.30 5.30
C SER A 397 24.69 17.92 4.21
N VAL A 398 23.42 17.51 4.10
CA VAL A 398 22.48 18.09 3.12
C VAL A 398 22.27 19.59 3.39
N LYS A 399 22.15 19.99 4.66
CA LYS A 399 22.02 21.39 5.08
C LYS A 399 23.26 22.24 4.80
N LEU A 400 24.46 21.64 4.81
CA LEU A 400 25.71 22.31 4.46
C LEU A 400 25.85 22.42 2.94
N ILE A 401 25.58 21.36 2.18
CA ILE A 401 25.57 21.36 0.71
C ILE A 401 24.61 22.44 0.18
N GLY A 402 23.38 22.54 0.71
CA GLY A 402 22.45 23.61 0.33
C GLY A 402 23.00 25.03 0.57
N LYS A 403 23.82 25.25 1.62
CA LYS A 403 24.48 26.53 1.88
C LYS A 403 25.66 26.80 0.94
N LEU A 404 26.40 25.77 0.55
CA LEU A 404 27.50 25.88 -0.40
C LEU A 404 26.99 26.18 -1.82
N LEU A 405 25.88 25.55 -2.23
CA LEU A 405 25.28 25.73 -3.56
C LEU A 405 24.49 27.05 -3.71
N PHE A 406 23.73 27.47 -2.68
CA PHE A 406 22.77 28.59 -2.80
C PHE A 406 23.03 29.78 -1.87
N GLY A 407 24.05 29.70 -1.01
CA GLY A 407 24.30 30.68 0.04
C GLY A 407 23.39 30.50 1.27
N ILE A 408 23.78 31.12 2.39
CA ILE A 408 23.16 30.87 3.71
C ILE A 408 21.66 31.23 3.74
N GLU A 409 21.27 32.31 3.08
CA GLU A 409 19.90 32.83 3.10
C GLU A 409 18.92 31.94 2.32
N LYS A 410 19.28 31.56 1.08
CA LYS A 410 18.41 30.76 0.19
C LYS A 410 18.45 29.27 0.47
N ALA A 411 19.47 28.77 1.16
CA ALA A 411 19.60 27.34 1.44
C ALA A 411 18.35 26.73 2.10
N SER A 412 17.75 27.40 3.08
CA SER A 412 16.58 26.84 3.77
C SER A 412 15.35 26.75 2.84
N GLU A 413 15.15 27.76 2.00
CA GLU A 413 14.07 27.79 1.00
C GLU A 413 14.28 26.67 -0.04
N MET A 414 15.47 26.59 -0.65
CA MET A 414 15.76 25.58 -1.67
C MET A 414 15.69 24.14 -1.15
N LEU A 415 16.10 23.89 0.09
CA LEU A 415 16.07 22.55 0.69
C LEU A 415 14.65 22.03 0.93
N SER A 416 13.72 22.90 1.33
CA SER A 416 12.35 22.50 1.71
C SER A 416 11.26 22.92 0.72
N SER A 417 11.59 23.65 -0.36
CA SER A 417 10.61 24.13 -1.34
C SER A 417 9.78 22.99 -1.91
N VAL A 418 8.49 23.25 -2.12
CA VAL A 418 7.51 22.26 -2.57
C VAL A 418 6.90 22.74 -3.87
N ARG A 419 6.78 21.84 -4.84
CA ARG A 419 6.07 22.12 -6.08
C ARG A 419 4.55 22.15 -5.82
N PRO A 420 3.78 23.01 -6.51
CA PRO A 420 2.32 22.93 -6.50
C PRO A 420 1.81 21.51 -6.77
N ALA A 421 0.76 21.11 -6.05
CA ALA A 421 0.11 19.81 -6.20
C ALA A 421 -0.30 19.53 -7.66
N GLY A 422 -0.22 18.26 -8.06
CA GLY A 422 -0.40 17.79 -9.43
C GLY A 422 0.86 17.88 -10.33
N LEU A 423 1.98 18.42 -9.85
CA LEU A 423 3.26 18.46 -10.59
C LEU A 423 4.22 17.36 -10.12
N PRO A 424 5.04 16.77 -11.01
CA PRO A 424 6.05 15.79 -10.60
C PRO A 424 7.14 16.47 -9.76
N LEU A 425 7.69 15.74 -8.80
CA LEU A 425 8.71 16.22 -7.86
C LEU A 425 9.95 16.84 -8.55
N VAL A 426 10.41 16.20 -9.63
CA VAL A 426 11.57 16.60 -10.42
C VAL A 426 11.23 16.46 -11.91
N ASP A 427 11.79 17.34 -12.74
CA ASP A 427 11.65 17.24 -14.20
C ASP A 427 12.63 16.21 -14.79
N ASP A 428 13.84 16.13 -14.20
CA ASP A 428 14.91 15.21 -14.60
C ASP A 428 15.21 14.19 -13.50
N TRP A 429 14.74 12.96 -13.71
CA TRP A 429 14.91 11.84 -12.79
C TRP A 429 16.30 11.21 -12.85
N ASP A 430 17.02 11.32 -13.97
CA ASP A 430 18.39 10.83 -14.09
C ASP A 430 19.37 11.80 -13.43
N CYS A 431 19.09 13.11 -13.47
CA CYS A 431 19.73 14.09 -12.59
C CYS A 431 19.51 13.71 -11.11
N LEU A 432 18.27 13.43 -10.68
CA LEU A 432 17.98 13.09 -9.29
C LEU A 432 18.81 11.90 -8.80
N LYS A 433 18.78 10.78 -9.55
CA LYS A 433 19.59 9.58 -9.25
C LYS A 433 21.10 9.90 -9.27
N THR A 434 21.55 10.75 -10.19
CA THR A 434 22.95 11.19 -10.29
C THR A 434 23.39 12.02 -9.08
N LEU A 435 22.57 12.97 -8.61
CA LEU A 435 22.89 13.80 -7.44
C LEU A 435 22.87 12.98 -6.14
N VAL A 436 21.98 12.00 -6.02
CA VAL A 436 21.96 11.03 -4.91
C VAL A 436 23.25 10.20 -4.88
N ARG A 437 23.60 9.54 -5.98
CA ARG A 437 24.87 8.78 -6.09
C ARG A 437 26.09 9.65 -5.81
N THR A 438 26.06 10.92 -6.23
CA THR A 438 27.14 11.89 -6.00
C THR A 438 27.24 12.30 -4.52
N PHE A 439 26.11 12.57 -3.85
CA PHE A 439 26.08 12.78 -2.40
C PHE A 439 26.68 11.58 -1.67
N GLU A 440 26.17 10.38 -1.96
CA GLU A 440 26.55 9.15 -1.25
C GLU A 440 28.04 8.81 -1.43
N THR A 441 28.59 9.05 -2.62
CA THR A 441 30.03 8.87 -2.92
C THR A 441 30.96 9.65 -1.98
N HIS A 442 30.52 10.80 -1.45
CA HIS A 442 31.30 11.64 -0.54
C HIS A 442 30.85 11.59 0.92
N CYS A 443 29.54 11.41 1.17
CA CYS A 443 28.95 11.49 2.50
C CYS A 443 28.58 10.12 3.11
N GLY A 444 28.69 9.03 2.35
CA GLY A 444 28.18 7.70 2.74
C GLY A 444 26.70 7.53 2.41
N SER A 445 26.18 6.32 2.59
CA SER A 445 24.79 6.01 2.22
C SER A 445 23.78 6.91 2.92
N LEU A 446 22.66 7.18 2.27
CA LEU A 446 21.49 7.84 2.87
C LEU A 446 20.78 6.95 3.91
N SER A 447 20.85 5.61 3.76
CA SER A 447 19.93 4.64 4.36
C SER A 447 18.43 4.95 4.09
N GLN A 448 17.51 4.17 4.68
CA GLN A 448 16.07 4.47 4.58
C GLN A 448 15.72 5.85 5.19
N TYR A 449 16.46 6.32 6.20
CA TYR A 449 16.21 7.62 6.83
C TYR A 449 16.48 8.79 5.87
N GLY A 450 17.59 8.75 5.13
CA GLY A 450 18.04 9.85 4.28
C GLY A 450 17.15 10.08 3.05
N MET A 451 16.26 9.14 2.71
CA MET A 451 15.22 9.31 1.67
C MET A 451 14.37 10.57 1.88
N LYS A 452 14.22 11.05 3.13
CA LYS A 452 13.58 12.34 3.46
C LYS A 452 14.14 13.54 2.66
N HIS A 453 15.42 13.50 2.28
CA HIS A 453 16.12 14.57 1.58
C HIS A 453 15.98 14.49 0.05
N MET A 454 15.23 13.52 -0.48
CA MET A 454 15.03 13.36 -1.92
C MET A 454 14.38 14.61 -2.57
N ARG A 455 13.51 15.32 -1.84
CA ARG A 455 13.00 16.66 -2.23
C ARG A 455 14.10 17.71 -2.35
N SER A 456 15.09 17.69 -1.47
CA SER A 456 16.24 18.62 -1.54
C SER A 456 17.09 18.34 -2.79
N PHE A 457 17.41 17.07 -3.07
CA PHE A 457 18.14 16.70 -4.30
C PHE A 457 17.33 17.00 -5.57
N ALA A 458 16.01 16.77 -5.56
CA ALA A 458 15.12 17.16 -6.64
C ALA A 458 15.12 18.68 -6.87
N ASN A 459 15.07 19.48 -5.80
CA ASN A 459 15.16 20.94 -5.90
C ASN A 459 16.52 21.43 -6.41
N PHE A 460 17.61 20.69 -6.19
CA PHE A 460 18.90 20.99 -6.81
C PHE A 460 18.86 20.77 -8.33
N CYS A 461 18.30 19.64 -8.79
CA CYS A 461 18.06 19.38 -10.23
C CYS A 461 17.13 20.41 -10.87
N ASN A 462 16.01 20.73 -10.21
CA ASN A 462 15.05 21.74 -10.64
C ASN A 462 15.66 23.16 -10.71
N ALA A 463 16.74 23.42 -9.96
CA ALA A 463 17.53 24.65 -10.02
C ALA A 463 18.71 24.59 -11.02
N GLY A 464 18.86 23.50 -11.78
CA GLY A 464 19.91 23.31 -12.78
C GLY A 464 21.29 22.95 -12.21
N ILE A 465 21.40 22.54 -10.93
CA ILE A 465 22.67 22.14 -10.33
C ILE A 465 23.24 20.91 -11.03
N GLN A 466 24.45 21.05 -11.55
CA GLN A 466 25.16 19.99 -12.26
C GLN A 466 25.92 19.07 -11.31
N LYS A 467 26.19 17.85 -11.77
CA LYS A 467 26.95 16.82 -11.04
C LYS A 467 28.25 17.37 -10.45
N ASP A 468 29.01 18.17 -11.19
CA ASP A 468 30.32 18.66 -10.76
C ASP A 468 30.21 19.65 -9.59
N GLN A 469 29.18 20.51 -9.60
CA GLN A 469 28.87 21.40 -8.47
C GLN A 469 28.46 20.61 -7.22
N MET A 470 27.65 19.56 -7.40
CA MET A 470 27.27 18.66 -6.32
C MET A 470 28.47 17.86 -5.79
N THR A 471 29.40 17.48 -6.66
CA THR A 471 30.65 16.79 -6.30
C THR A 471 31.52 17.68 -5.43
N GLU A 472 31.76 18.93 -5.83
CA GLU A 472 32.53 19.90 -5.05
C GLU A 472 31.84 20.20 -3.70
N ALA A 473 30.54 20.51 -3.70
CA ALA A 473 29.81 20.82 -2.47
C ALA A 473 29.76 19.63 -1.50
N SER A 474 29.61 18.40 -1.99
CA SER A 474 29.61 17.19 -1.16
C SER A 474 31.00 16.88 -0.61
N ALA A 475 32.06 17.04 -1.40
CA ALA A 475 33.44 16.86 -0.93
C ALA A 475 33.86 17.92 0.12
N GLN A 476 33.38 19.16 -0.01
CA GLN A 476 33.59 20.20 1.00
C GLN A 476 32.76 19.96 2.28
N ALA A 477 31.53 19.45 2.16
CA ALA A 477 30.67 19.17 3.30
C ALA A 477 31.07 17.89 4.07
N CYS A 478 31.60 16.88 3.36
CA CYS A 478 31.89 15.54 3.86
C CYS A 478 33.36 15.19 3.63
N VAL A 479 34.24 15.74 4.49
CA VAL A 479 35.70 15.49 4.45
C VAL A 479 36.05 14.00 4.62
N SER A 480 35.18 13.22 5.26
CA SER A 480 35.29 11.78 5.40
C SER A 480 33.90 11.14 5.61
N ILE A 481 33.66 9.98 5.00
CA ILE A 481 32.47 9.17 5.26
C ILE A 481 32.51 8.65 6.72
N PRO A 482 31.43 8.78 7.52
CA PRO A 482 31.40 8.23 8.87
C PRO A 482 31.51 6.70 8.89
N ALA A 483 32.34 6.17 9.77
CA ALA A 483 32.50 4.73 9.97
C ALA A 483 31.34 4.11 10.80
N THR A 484 30.09 4.31 10.37
CA THR A 484 28.89 3.71 10.98
C THR A 484 28.27 2.66 10.04
N PRO A 485 27.58 1.64 10.56
CA PRO A 485 26.90 0.64 9.70
C PRO A 485 25.92 1.29 8.71
N TRP A 486 25.19 2.31 9.17
CA TRP A 486 24.18 3.05 8.40
C TRP A 486 24.74 3.87 7.23
N SER A 487 26.01 4.26 7.28
CA SER A 487 26.65 5.05 6.21
C SER A 487 27.39 4.17 5.20
N SER A 488 27.35 2.84 5.35
CA SER A 488 28.11 1.88 4.53
C SER A 488 27.52 1.74 3.12
N LEU A 489 28.38 1.91 2.10
CA LEU A 489 28.05 1.66 0.69
C LEU A 489 28.28 0.20 0.26
N GLN A 490 28.55 -0.72 1.20
CA GLN A 490 28.83 -2.13 0.87
C GLN A 490 27.64 -2.85 0.21
N ARG A 491 26.41 -2.36 0.39
CA ARG A 491 25.21 -2.88 -0.26
C ARG A 491 24.89 -2.19 -1.60
N GLY A 492 25.63 -1.15 -1.99
CA GLY A 492 25.37 -0.33 -3.16
C GLY A 492 25.02 1.13 -2.81
N PHE A 493 24.42 1.82 -3.78
CA PHE A 493 23.89 3.19 -3.66
C PHE A 493 22.36 3.15 -3.51
N SER A 494 21.75 4.18 -2.92
CA SER A 494 20.29 4.29 -2.83
C SER A 494 19.62 4.46 -4.20
N ALA A 495 20.35 4.94 -5.22
CA ALA A 495 19.84 5.25 -6.56
C ALA A 495 20.60 4.54 -7.67
#